data_AF-X1J2A8-F1
#
_entry.id   AF-X1J2A8-F1
#
_cell.length_a   1.000
_cell.length_b   1.000
_cell.length_c   1.000
_cell.angle_alpha   90.00
_cell.angle_beta   90.00
_cell.angle_gamma   90.00
#
_symmetry.space_group_name_H-M   'P 1'
#
loop_
_entity.id
_entity.type
_entity.pdbx_description
1 polymer ?
#
loop_
_entity_poly.entity_id
_entity_poly.type
_entity_poly.pdbx_seq_one_letter_code
_entity_poly.pdbx_strand_id
1 'polypeptide(L)'
;GYTVFNTDEGIKAIKDQLTNLLSIDSNLTPVSNSYWSKNMNYKVYFYDDSGTRKVYTNGILTSEGSFTYPFTHRDDWTSYYTVISEPTVVVTINAGPGKFRLKLVDPIPDIIRSSSHEWEAKK
;
A
#
# COMPACT_ATOMS: atom_id res chain seq x y z
N GLY A 1 -20.43 -13.57 2.36
CA GLY A 1 -21.36 -12.43 2.25
C GLY A 1 -20.84 -11.49 1.19
N TYR A 2 -21.67 -10.62 0.64
CA TYR A 2 -21.24 -9.64 -0.38
C TYR A 2 -20.62 -8.41 0.30
N THR A 3 -19.36 -8.12 0.00
CA THR A 3 -18.52 -7.09 0.63
C THR A 3 -18.02 -6.13 -0.43
N VAL A 4 -18.24 -4.84 -0.23
CA VAL A 4 -17.72 -3.77 -1.09
C VAL A 4 -17.05 -2.75 -0.21
N PHE A 5 -15.81 -2.37 -0.52
CA PHE A 5 -15.05 -1.46 0.33
C PHE A 5 -15.45 -0.01 0.10
N ASN A 6 -15.58 0.75 1.19
CA ASN A 6 -15.58 2.21 1.11
C ASN A 6 -14.14 2.68 0.91
N THR A 7 -13.74 2.87 -0.35
CA THR A 7 -12.35 3.20 -0.70
C THR A 7 -11.91 4.56 -0.17
N ASP A 8 -12.80 5.54 -0.07
CA ASP A 8 -12.46 6.88 0.42
C ASP A 8 -12.07 6.84 1.90
N GLU A 9 -12.87 6.17 2.72
CA GLU A 9 -12.55 5.97 4.15
C GLU A 9 -11.35 5.03 4.33
N GLY A 10 -11.24 3.99 3.50
CA GLY A 10 -10.08 3.08 3.51
C GLY A 10 -8.76 3.80 3.24
N ILE A 11 -8.72 4.70 2.25
CA ILE A 11 -7.53 5.51 1.95
C ILE A 11 -7.19 6.47 3.10
N LYS A 12 -8.18 7.11 3.72
CA LYS A 12 -7.95 7.96 4.91
C LYS A 12 -7.34 7.15 6.05
N ALA A 13 -7.94 6.00 6.37
CA ALA A 13 -7.45 5.13 7.43
C ALA A 13 -6.02 4.63 7.18
N ILE A 14 -5.70 4.23 5.94
CA ILE A 14 -4.34 3.83 5.55
C ILE A 14 -3.37 5.01 5.73
N LYS A 15 -3.75 6.20 5.26
CA LYS A 15 -2.90 7.39 5.39
C LYS A 15 -2.61 7.74 6.85
N ASP A 16 -3.62 7.67 7.72
CA ASP A 16 -3.46 7.93 9.15
C ASP A 16 -2.50 6.92 9.81
N GLN A 17 -2.62 5.63 9.45
CA GLN A 17 -1.70 4.60 9.92
C GLN A 17 -0.26 4.86 9.43
N LEU A 18 -0.07 5.27 8.17
CA LEU A 18 1.25 5.61 7.64
C LEU A 18 1.89 6.79 8.38
N THR A 19 1.14 7.88 8.57
CA THR A 19 1.57 9.07 9.31
C THR A 19 2.04 8.70 10.72
N ASN A 20 1.26 7.87 11.43
CA ASN A 20 1.54 7.48 12.80
C ASN A 20 2.72 6.50 12.93
N LEU A 21 2.79 5.48 12.06
CA LEU A 21 3.78 4.40 12.18
C LEU A 21 5.14 4.76 11.58
N LEU A 22 5.18 5.64 10.58
CA LEU A 22 6.40 5.97 9.84
C LEU A 22 6.97 7.35 10.20
N SER A 23 6.33 8.09 11.11
CA SER A 23 6.72 9.45 11.47
C SER A 23 6.89 10.32 10.22
N ILE A 24 5.80 10.48 9.46
CA ILE A 24 5.71 11.31 8.26
C ILE A 24 4.55 12.28 8.40
N ASP A 25 4.56 13.39 7.67
CA ASP A 25 3.45 14.36 7.65
C ASP A 25 2.36 13.98 6.64
N SER A 26 1.35 14.85 6.50
CA SER A 26 0.23 14.66 5.58
C SER A 26 0.62 14.67 4.10
N ASN A 27 1.82 15.16 3.77
CA ASN A 27 2.38 15.20 2.41
C ASN A 27 3.32 14.01 2.16
N LEU A 28 3.33 13.02 3.05
CA LEU A 28 4.24 11.87 3.01
C LEU A 28 5.71 12.26 3.15
N THR A 29 5.99 13.44 3.70
CA THR A 29 7.33 13.92 3.97
C THR A 29 7.77 13.46 5.36
N PRO A 30 8.97 12.85 5.50
CA PRO A 30 9.49 12.50 6.81
C PRO A 30 9.65 13.72 7.70
N VAL A 31 9.14 13.65 8.94
CA VAL A 31 9.37 14.71 9.92
C VAL A 31 10.86 14.77 10.30
N SER A 32 11.30 15.86 10.94
CA SER A 32 12.72 16.12 11.22
C SER A 32 13.43 14.97 11.97
N ASN A 33 12.74 14.37 12.94
CA ASN A 33 13.20 13.23 13.74
C ASN A 33 12.88 11.85 13.14
N SER A 34 12.32 11.78 11.93
CA SER A 34 12.01 10.51 11.27
C SER A 34 13.28 9.75 10.87
N TYR A 35 13.20 8.43 10.90
CA TYR A 35 14.25 7.54 10.37
C TYR A 35 14.42 7.70 8.85
N TRP A 36 13.39 8.12 8.13
CA TRP A 36 13.35 8.19 6.66
C TRP A 36 13.88 9.52 6.12
N SER A 37 14.44 9.50 4.90
CA SER A 37 15.15 10.65 4.32
C SER A 37 14.53 11.22 3.04
N LYS A 38 13.58 10.53 2.43
CA LYS A 38 12.89 10.98 1.21
C LYS A 38 11.38 10.93 1.40
N ASN A 39 10.66 11.71 0.60
CA ASN A 39 9.21 11.62 0.52
C ASN A 39 8.79 10.21 0.13
N MET A 40 7.77 9.70 0.82
CA MET A 40 7.26 8.36 0.60
C MET A 40 6.22 8.35 -0.52
N ASN A 41 6.05 7.17 -1.10
CA ASN A 41 4.92 6.87 -1.98
C ASN A 41 4.26 5.57 -1.53
N TYR A 42 2.96 5.45 -1.72
CA TYR A 42 2.26 4.20 -1.48
C TYR A 42 1.24 3.91 -2.58
N LYS A 43 1.00 2.62 -2.80
CA LYS A 43 -0.05 2.08 -3.65
C LYS A 43 -1.02 1.26 -2.82
N VAL A 44 -2.30 1.35 -3.14
CA VAL A 44 -3.36 0.56 -2.52
C VAL A 44 -4.20 -0.08 -3.61
N TYR A 45 -4.43 -1.38 -3.49
CA TYR A 45 -5.28 -2.16 -4.36
C TYR A 45 -6.48 -2.64 -3.54
N PHE A 46 -7.68 -2.32 -3.99
CA PHE A 46 -8.92 -2.85 -3.44
C PHE A 46 -9.48 -3.89 -4.41
N TYR A 47 -9.72 -5.09 -3.89
CA TYR A 47 -10.41 -6.19 -4.55
C TYR A 47 -11.64 -6.52 -3.72
N ASP A 48 -12.84 -6.43 -4.29
CA ASP A 48 -14.06 -6.71 -3.55
C ASP A 48 -15.12 -7.41 -4.42
N ASP A 49 -16.26 -7.77 -3.82
CA ASP A 49 -17.28 -8.60 -4.47
C ASP A 49 -18.02 -7.86 -5.61
N SER A 50 -17.74 -6.58 -5.84
CA SER A 50 -18.22 -5.88 -7.04
C SER A 50 -17.58 -6.39 -8.32
N GLY A 51 -16.49 -7.17 -8.23
CA GLY A 51 -15.70 -7.59 -9.38
C GLY A 51 -14.91 -6.43 -9.99
N THR A 52 -14.72 -5.34 -9.25
CA THR A 52 -13.95 -4.17 -9.67
C THR A 52 -12.70 -4.04 -8.82
N ARG A 53 -11.54 -3.99 -9.47
CA ARG A 53 -10.24 -3.68 -8.86
C ARG A 53 -9.99 -2.20 -9.00
N LYS A 54 -9.81 -1.50 -7.87
CA LYS A 54 -9.39 -0.09 -7.84
C LYS A 54 -7.97 0.04 -7.30
N VAL A 55 -7.15 0.83 -7.97
CA VAL A 55 -5.74 1.06 -7.63
C VAL A 55 -5.52 2.54 -7.38
N TYR A 56 -5.08 2.87 -6.18
CA TYR A 56 -4.75 4.23 -5.76
C TYR A 56 -3.24 4.38 -5.60
N THR A 57 -2.70 5.51 -6.03
CA THR A 57 -1.31 5.92 -5.73
C THR A 57 -1.36 7.22 -4.96
N ASN A 58 -0.77 7.26 -3.76
CA ASN A 58 -0.80 8.41 -2.85
C ASN A 58 -2.23 8.96 -2.61
N GLY A 59 -3.22 8.07 -2.57
CA GLY A 59 -4.63 8.41 -2.36
C GLY A 59 -5.38 8.88 -3.61
N ILE A 60 -4.73 8.92 -4.77
CA ILE A 60 -5.36 9.29 -6.05
C ILE A 60 -5.64 8.01 -6.85
N LEU A 61 -6.87 7.85 -7.35
CA LEU A 61 -7.22 6.72 -8.22
C LEU A 61 -6.41 6.79 -9.51
N THR A 62 -5.62 5.75 -9.78
CA THR A 62 -4.73 5.68 -10.96
C THR A 62 -5.12 4.59 -11.95
N SER A 63 -5.86 3.56 -11.51
CA SER A 63 -6.36 2.51 -12.39
C SER A 63 -7.61 1.89 -11.79
N GLU A 64 -8.55 1.55 -12.66
CA GLU A 64 -9.73 0.77 -12.34
C GLU A 64 -9.93 -0.28 -13.44
N GLY A 65 -10.41 -1.47 -13.08
CA GLY A 65 -10.69 -2.51 -14.06
C GLY A 65 -11.43 -3.69 -13.44
N SER A 66 -12.08 -4.48 -14.27
CA SER A 66 -12.81 -5.67 -13.82
C SER A 66 -11.86 -6.82 -13.47
N PHE A 67 -12.26 -7.64 -12.51
CA PHE A 67 -11.58 -8.87 -12.13
C PHE A 67 -12.60 -9.90 -11.63
N THR A 68 -12.18 -11.16 -11.52
CA THR A 68 -13.00 -12.25 -10.96
C THR A 68 -12.14 -13.11 -10.04
N TYR A 69 -12.71 -13.60 -8.95
CA TYR A 69 -12.02 -14.56 -8.07
C TYR A 69 -11.90 -15.94 -8.72
N PRO A 70 -10.80 -16.69 -8.47
CA PRO A 70 -9.55 -16.20 -7.88
C PRO A 70 -8.77 -15.31 -8.86
N PHE A 71 -8.04 -14.32 -8.35
CA PHE A 71 -7.24 -13.40 -9.16
C PHE A 71 -5.80 -13.33 -8.66
N THR A 72 -4.82 -13.49 -9.56
CA THR A 72 -3.41 -13.34 -9.20
C THR A 72 -3.04 -11.87 -9.14
N HIS A 73 -2.80 -11.36 -7.94
CA HIS A 73 -2.19 -10.06 -7.73
C HIS A 73 -0.66 -10.15 -7.89
N ARG A 74 -0.09 -9.21 -8.61
CA ARG A 74 1.36 -8.97 -8.67
C ARG A 74 1.60 -7.48 -8.48
N ASP A 75 2.41 -7.14 -7.50
CA ASP A 75 2.79 -5.76 -7.24
C ASP A 75 3.83 -5.29 -8.26
N ASP A 76 3.69 -4.07 -8.77
CA ASP A 76 4.60 -3.55 -9.81
C ASP A 76 5.93 -3.03 -9.24
N TRP A 77 5.99 -2.76 -7.94
CA TRP A 77 7.16 -2.16 -7.29
C TRP A 77 8.03 -3.19 -6.58
N THR A 78 7.49 -4.38 -6.34
CA THR A 78 8.15 -5.48 -5.63
C THR A 78 7.96 -6.79 -6.39
N SER A 79 8.62 -7.85 -5.94
CA SER A 79 8.33 -9.22 -6.41
C SER A 79 7.15 -9.85 -5.69
N TYR A 80 6.40 -9.09 -4.89
CA TYR A 80 5.26 -9.60 -4.13
C TYR A 80 4.14 -10.04 -5.08
N TYR A 81 3.63 -11.23 -4.82
CA TYR A 81 2.46 -11.77 -5.49
C TYR A 81 1.62 -12.56 -4.49
N THR A 82 0.31 -12.57 -4.70
CA THR A 82 -0.63 -13.36 -3.90
C THR A 82 -1.85 -13.71 -4.75
N VAL A 83 -2.58 -14.76 -4.36
CA VAL A 83 -3.84 -15.12 -4.99
C VAL A 83 -4.96 -14.52 -4.16
N ILE A 84 -5.70 -13.60 -4.77
CA ILE A 84 -6.87 -12.97 -4.16
C ILE A 84 -8.06 -13.91 -4.39
N SER A 85 -8.58 -14.48 -3.31
CA SER A 85 -9.74 -15.40 -3.36
C SER A 85 -11.01 -14.83 -2.72
N GLU A 86 -10.88 -13.74 -1.98
CA GLU A 86 -11.94 -13.04 -1.28
C GLU A 86 -11.67 -11.52 -1.28
N PRO A 87 -12.57 -10.69 -0.74
CA PRO A 87 -12.34 -9.25 -0.63
C PRO A 87 -11.05 -8.94 0.14
N THR A 88 -10.11 -8.27 -0.53
CA THR A 88 -8.75 -8.08 -0.04
C THR A 88 -8.26 -6.68 -0.36
N VAL A 89 -7.54 -6.09 0.59
CA VAL A 89 -6.80 -4.84 0.40
C VAL A 89 -5.31 -5.17 0.36
N VAL A 90 -4.61 -4.77 -0.70
CA VAL A 90 -3.15 -4.87 -0.78
C VAL A 90 -2.56 -3.46 -0.69
N VAL A 91 -1.58 -3.27 0.19
CA VAL A 91 -0.88 -2.00 0.37
C VAL A 91 0.61 -2.21 0.11
N THR A 92 1.17 -1.37 -0.75
CA THR A 92 2.60 -1.31 -1.01
C THR A 92 3.13 0.07 -0.65
N ILE A 93 4.17 0.13 0.17
CA ILE A 93 4.79 1.36 0.65
C ILE A 93 6.22 1.41 0.15
N ASN A 94 6.58 2.48 -0.54
CA ASN A 94 7.97 2.88 -0.76
C ASN A 94 8.33 3.98 0.24
N ALA A 95 9.11 3.62 1.25
CA ALA A 95 9.56 4.52 2.31
C ALA A 95 10.84 5.29 1.96
N GLY A 96 11.45 5.01 0.80
CA GLY A 96 12.77 5.52 0.43
C GLY A 96 13.89 4.99 1.32
N PRO A 97 15.09 5.62 1.29
CA PRO A 97 16.21 5.21 2.11
C PRO A 97 16.12 5.77 3.54
N GLY A 98 16.61 4.99 4.51
CA GLY A 98 16.77 5.42 5.90
C GLY A 98 18.02 6.30 6.12
N LYS A 99 17.97 7.22 7.09
CA LYS A 99 19.04 8.19 7.42
C LYS A 99 20.29 7.55 8.03
N PHE A 100 20.13 6.55 8.90
CA PHE A 100 21.24 6.02 9.70
C PHE A 100 21.85 4.77 9.06
N ARG A 101 22.67 4.93 8.02
CA ARG A 101 23.44 3.84 7.40
C ARG A 101 24.83 4.27 6.94
N LEU A 102 25.77 3.30 6.96
CA LEU A 102 27.15 3.46 6.49
C LEU A 102 27.16 3.78 4.98
N LYS A 103 27.66 4.96 4.61
CA LYS A 103 27.68 5.50 3.23
C LYS A 103 28.67 4.80 2.28
N LEU A 104 29.36 3.75 2.75
CA LEU A 104 30.53 3.18 2.08
C LEU A 104 30.22 2.12 1.01
N VAL A 105 28.96 1.71 0.83
CA VAL A 105 28.59 0.62 -0.09
C VAL A 105 27.33 1.01 -0.88
N ASP A 106 27.49 1.18 -2.20
CA ASP A 106 26.48 1.30 -3.27
C ASP A 106 25.42 2.44 -3.19
N PRO A 107 24.80 2.82 -4.33
CA PRO A 107 23.60 3.65 -4.30
C PRO A 107 22.50 2.95 -3.49
N ILE A 108 22.01 3.64 -2.46
CA ILE A 108 21.10 3.09 -1.47
C ILE A 108 19.73 2.81 -2.14
N PRO A 109 19.29 1.55 -2.21
CA PRO A 109 17.98 1.24 -2.77
C PRO A 109 16.87 1.72 -1.82
N ASP A 110 15.75 2.11 -2.41
CA ASP A 110 14.54 2.43 -1.67
C ASP A 110 14.04 1.21 -0.88
N ILE A 111 13.50 1.42 0.33
CA ILE A 111 12.88 0.36 1.12
C ILE A 111 11.42 0.28 0.74
N ILE A 112 11.07 -0.76 -0.03
CA ILE A 112 9.71 -1.03 -0.50
C ILE A 112 9.17 -2.31 0.14
N ARG A 113 7.93 -2.27 0.63
CA ARG A 113 7.24 -3.42 1.25
C ARG A 113 5.78 -3.49 0.81
N SER A 114 5.32 -4.70 0.55
CA SER A 114 3.92 -5.00 0.22
C SER A 114 3.32 -5.94 1.25
N SER A 115 2.03 -5.78 1.52
CA SER A 115 1.26 -6.67 2.39
C SER A 115 -0.21 -6.66 1.98
N SER A 116 -0.90 -7.78 2.20
CA SER A 116 -2.33 -7.93 1.94
C SER A 116 -3.07 -8.20 3.23
N HIS A 117 -4.31 -7.72 3.30
CA HIS A 117 -5.26 -8.07 4.34
C HIS A 117 -6.56 -8.55 3.70
N GLU A 118 -6.91 -9.80 3.95
CA GLU A 118 -8.14 -10.44 3.47
C GLU A 118 -9.24 -10.25 4.50
N TRP A 119 -10.45 -9.97 4.03
CA TRP A 119 -11.61 -9.83 4.90
C TRP A 119 -12.15 -11.20 5.29
N GLU A 120 -11.78 -11.66 6.49
CA GLU A 120 -12.40 -12.84 7.08
C GLU A 120 -13.74 -12.47 7.73
N ALA A 121 -14.84 -12.75 7.04
CA ALA A 121 -16.15 -12.74 7.69
C ALA A 121 -16.17 -13.82 8.78
N LYS A 122 -16.31 -13.42 10.06
CA LYS A 122 -16.52 -14.37 11.17
C LYS A 122 -17.67 -15.32 10.80
N LYS A 123 -17.33 -16.60 10.61
CA LYS A 123 -18.30 -17.67 10.36
C LYS A 123 -19.09 -18.00 11.62
#